data_AF-A0A396I2H0-F1
#
_entry.id   AF-A0A396I2H0-F1
#
_cell.length_a   1.000
_cell.length_b   1.000
_cell.length_c   1.000
_cell.angle_alpha   90.00
_cell.angle_beta   90.00
_cell.angle_gamma   90.00
#
_symmetry.space_group_name_H-M   'P 1'
#
loop_
_entity.id
_entity.type
_entity.pdbx_description
1 polymer ?
#
loop_
_entity_poly.entity_id
_entity_poly.type
_entity_poly.pdbx_seq_one_letter_code
_entity_poly.pdbx_strand_id
1 'polypeptide(L)'
;MVFDFANNHRGSYNDSIGSGVCPFYCDINGYMDELIWGAAWLYKASNNENYMKFVKSNIQSIQPYEFGWDAKHAGINVLVSQWVMNISSNQNPFIPNADNLICSLLPKSPTKSVTYSKGGLLFKRGPGNLQHVTALSFLLIVYGRYMHANNKIVYCGNVTATPSKLIHLAKTQVDYILGNNPLGMSYMVGYGQKYPQKIHHRGSTLPSLDVHPKNMGCRDGDEHFQSSKPNINVLTGAIVGGPAYDDSFLDSRLNISQSEPTTYINAPFVGVLAYFKKHM
;
A
#
# COMPACT_ATOMS: atom_id res chain seq x y z
N MET A 1 -22.50 5.92 -13.64
CA MET A 1 -22.49 4.67 -14.43
C MET A 1 -21.83 3.51 -13.69
N VAL A 2 -20.52 3.51 -13.40
CA VAL A 2 -19.87 2.36 -12.69
C VAL A 2 -20.31 2.24 -11.23
N PHE A 3 -20.30 3.35 -10.48
CA PHE A 3 -20.78 3.34 -9.08
C PHE A 3 -22.25 2.95 -8.98
N ASP A 4 -23.11 3.48 -9.86
CA ASP A 4 -24.54 3.17 -9.84
C ASP A 4 -24.78 1.68 -10.13
N PHE A 5 -24.05 1.10 -11.09
CA PHE A 5 -24.09 -0.34 -11.33
C PHE A 5 -23.69 -1.14 -10.07
N ALA A 6 -22.55 -0.83 -9.47
CA ALA A 6 -22.07 -1.53 -8.27
C ALA A 6 -23.04 -1.37 -7.08
N ASN A 7 -23.62 -0.19 -6.89
CA ASN A 7 -24.54 0.08 -5.79
C ASN A 7 -25.93 -0.54 -5.98
N ASN A 8 -26.38 -0.69 -7.23
CA ASN A 8 -27.68 -1.29 -7.58
C ASN A 8 -27.61 -2.81 -7.72
N HIS A 9 -26.43 -3.37 -8.00
CA HIS A 9 -26.17 -4.81 -8.15
C HIS A 9 -25.11 -5.27 -7.17
N ARG A 10 -25.45 -5.23 -5.88
CA ARG A 10 -24.51 -5.50 -4.78
C ARG A 10 -24.20 -6.99 -4.66
N GLY A 11 -22.91 -7.31 -4.55
CA GLY A 11 -22.43 -8.68 -4.40
C GLY A 11 -20.91 -8.72 -4.51
N SER A 12 -20.30 -9.76 -3.96
CA SER A 12 -18.87 -9.99 -4.14
C SER A 12 -18.61 -10.42 -5.58
N TYR A 13 -17.53 -9.96 -6.19
CA TYR A 13 -17.14 -10.51 -7.49
C TYR A 13 -16.71 -11.98 -7.41
N ASN A 14 -16.36 -12.48 -6.21
CA ASN A 14 -16.11 -13.90 -5.98
C ASN A 14 -17.33 -14.76 -6.34
N ASP A 15 -18.55 -14.26 -6.12
CA ASP A 15 -19.78 -15.00 -6.40
C ASP A 15 -20.03 -15.21 -7.90
N SER A 16 -19.38 -14.39 -8.75
CA SER A 16 -19.55 -14.44 -10.21
C SER A 16 -18.33 -15.00 -10.94
N ILE A 17 -17.14 -14.48 -10.67
CA ILE A 17 -15.91 -14.82 -11.38
C ILE A 17 -14.85 -15.44 -10.46
N GLY A 18 -15.20 -15.78 -9.21
CA GLY A 18 -14.26 -16.20 -8.16
C GLY A 18 -13.28 -17.29 -8.60
N SER A 19 -13.73 -18.32 -9.33
CA SER A 19 -12.85 -19.39 -9.82
C SER A 19 -11.81 -18.93 -10.85
N GLY A 20 -12.04 -17.81 -11.54
CA GLY A 20 -11.11 -17.22 -12.51
C GLY A 20 -10.08 -16.27 -11.89
N VAL A 21 -10.24 -15.89 -10.63
CA VAL A 21 -9.46 -14.83 -9.96
C VAL A 21 -8.86 -15.28 -8.62
N CYS A 22 -9.53 -16.15 -7.88
CA CYS A 22 -8.96 -16.87 -6.74
C CYS A 22 -8.12 -18.06 -7.23
N PRO A 23 -6.98 -18.37 -6.57
CA PRO A 23 -6.52 -17.85 -5.27
C PRO A 23 -5.63 -16.59 -5.37
N PHE A 24 -5.64 -15.84 -6.48
CA PHE A 24 -4.73 -14.72 -6.70
C PHE A 24 -5.24 -13.40 -6.11
N TYR A 25 -6.44 -13.00 -6.51
CA TYR A 25 -7.14 -11.82 -6.01
C TYR A 25 -8.53 -12.26 -5.61
N CYS A 26 -8.66 -12.70 -4.36
CA CYS A 26 -9.95 -13.02 -3.76
C CYS A 26 -10.51 -11.81 -3.05
N ASP A 27 -11.80 -11.57 -3.21
CA ASP A 27 -12.52 -10.65 -2.32
C ASP A 27 -12.59 -11.27 -0.92
N ILE A 28 -11.82 -10.74 0.03
CA ILE A 28 -11.81 -11.24 1.41
C ILE A 28 -12.62 -10.30 2.33
N ASN A 29 -12.62 -9.00 2.04
CA ASN A 29 -13.24 -7.99 2.89
C ASN A 29 -14.69 -7.64 2.49
N GLY A 30 -15.16 -8.16 1.36
CA GLY A 30 -16.43 -7.80 0.74
C GLY A 30 -16.27 -6.60 -0.19
N TYR A 31 -17.41 -6.09 -0.69
CA TYR A 31 -17.46 -4.98 -1.66
C TYR A 31 -17.89 -3.65 -1.03
N MET A 32 -18.25 -3.64 0.26
CA MET A 32 -18.93 -2.49 0.87
C MET A 32 -17.95 -1.32 1.06
N ASP A 33 -16.70 -1.61 1.39
CA ASP A 33 -15.67 -0.59 1.45
C ASP A 33 -15.29 -0.05 0.07
N GLU A 34 -15.35 -0.83 -1.01
CA GLU A 34 -15.23 -0.32 -2.39
C GLU A 34 -16.33 0.68 -2.70
N LEU A 35 -17.58 0.38 -2.32
CA LEU A 35 -18.71 1.31 -2.51
C LEU A 35 -18.49 2.60 -1.72
N ILE A 36 -18.11 2.51 -0.44
CA ILE A 36 -17.86 3.69 0.39
C ILE A 36 -16.67 4.49 -0.16
N TRP A 37 -15.61 3.82 -0.59
CA TRP A 37 -14.43 4.44 -1.20
C TRP A 37 -14.79 5.15 -2.52
N GLY A 38 -15.53 4.49 -3.39
CA GLY A 38 -16.02 5.06 -4.64
C GLY A 38 -16.91 6.28 -4.41
N ALA A 39 -17.86 6.20 -3.47
CA ALA A 39 -18.69 7.33 -3.09
C ALA A 39 -17.85 8.50 -2.53
N ALA A 40 -16.85 8.24 -1.68
CA ALA A 40 -15.97 9.29 -1.16
C ALA A 40 -15.17 10.00 -2.27
N TRP A 41 -14.67 9.27 -3.28
CA TRP A 41 -14.02 9.88 -4.44
C TRP A 41 -14.98 10.64 -5.35
N LEU A 42 -16.18 10.11 -5.58
CA LEU A 42 -17.20 10.81 -6.36
C LEU A 42 -17.67 12.08 -5.66
N TYR A 43 -17.80 12.08 -4.33
CA TYR A 43 -18.02 13.30 -3.55
C TYR A 43 -16.89 14.31 -3.79
N LYS A 44 -15.64 13.88 -3.66
CA LYS A 44 -14.47 14.75 -3.90
C LYS A 44 -14.47 15.38 -5.30
N ALA A 45 -14.88 14.63 -6.32
CA ALA A 45 -14.85 15.07 -7.70
C ALA A 45 -16.05 15.94 -8.10
N SER A 46 -17.22 15.75 -7.47
CA SER A 46 -18.49 16.36 -7.89
C SER A 46 -19.11 17.33 -6.90
N ASN A 47 -18.68 17.30 -5.63
CA ASN A 47 -19.32 17.98 -4.50
C ASN A 47 -20.80 17.60 -4.31
N ASN A 48 -21.24 16.44 -4.84
CA ASN A 48 -22.61 15.98 -4.69
C ASN A 48 -22.82 15.32 -3.32
N GLU A 49 -23.58 16.00 -2.45
CA GLU A 49 -23.85 15.58 -1.07
C GLU A 49 -24.53 14.20 -0.94
N ASN A 50 -25.17 13.67 -1.99
CA ASN A 50 -25.74 12.32 -1.95
C ASN A 50 -24.65 11.26 -1.73
N TYR A 51 -23.45 11.46 -2.28
CA TYR A 51 -22.34 10.54 -2.04
C TYR A 51 -21.80 10.65 -0.60
N MET A 52 -21.69 11.85 -0.04
CA MET A 52 -21.27 12.03 1.35
C MET A 52 -22.31 11.45 2.33
N LYS A 53 -23.61 11.59 2.04
CA LYS A 53 -24.68 10.92 2.79
C LYS A 53 -24.51 9.40 2.73
N PHE A 54 -24.27 8.84 1.55
CA PHE A 54 -24.00 7.41 1.39
C PHE A 54 -22.81 6.94 2.24
N VAL A 55 -21.69 7.67 2.19
CA VAL A 55 -20.49 7.37 2.99
C VAL A 55 -20.82 7.35 4.49
N LYS A 56 -21.48 8.39 5.01
CA LYS A 56 -21.86 8.49 6.42
C LYS A 56 -22.82 7.39 6.86
N SER A 57 -23.78 7.02 6.01
CA SER A 57 -24.78 5.99 6.34
C SER A 57 -24.21 4.57 6.37
N ASN A 58 -23.10 4.29 5.68
CA ASN A 58 -22.58 2.92 5.54
C ASN A 58 -21.26 2.67 6.30
N ILE A 59 -20.62 3.68 6.86
CA ILE A 59 -19.28 3.56 7.48
C ILE A 59 -19.20 2.59 8.68
N GLN A 60 -20.32 2.30 9.36
CA GLN A 60 -20.35 1.37 10.50
C GLN A 60 -20.09 -0.10 10.11
N SER A 61 -20.07 -0.40 8.81
CA SER A 61 -19.93 -1.76 8.30
C SER A 61 -18.48 -2.24 8.09
N ILE A 62 -17.46 -1.41 8.40
CA ILE A 62 -16.06 -1.69 8.02
C ILE A 62 -15.07 -1.65 9.20
N GLN A 63 -13.99 -2.44 9.12
CA GLN A 63 -12.90 -2.52 10.12
C GLN A 63 -11.86 -1.40 9.96
N PRO A 64 -11.33 -0.74 10.99
CA PRO A 64 -10.67 0.58 10.79
C PRO A 64 -9.25 0.59 10.20
N TYR A 65 -8.49 -0.52 10.19
CA TYR A 65 -7.02 -0.47 10.09
C TYR A 65 -6.37 -0.95 8.79
N GLU A 66 -7.12 -1.56 7.88
CA GLU A 66 -6.55 -2.13 6.64
C GLU A 66 -6.61 -1.17 5.45
N PHE A 67 -5.55 -1.16 4.65
CA PHE A 67 -5.51 -0.45 3.37
C PHE A 67 -4.62 -1.18 2.37
N GLY A 68 -5.17 -1.51 1.21
CA GLY A 68 -4.50 -2.23 0.14
C GLY A 68 -5.41 -2.38 -1.07
N TRP A 69 -5.08 -3.33 -1.94
CA TRP A 69 -5.88 -3.62 -3.13
C TRP A 69 -7.26 -4.21 -2.78
N ASP A 70 -7.34 -5.00 -1.70
CA ASP A 70 -8.58 -5.61 -1.21
C ASP A 70 -9.32 -4.68 -0.24
N ALA A 71 -8.73 -4.28 0.90
CA ALA A 71 -9.40 -3.37 1.84
C ALA A 71 -9.14 -1.87 1.58
N LYS A 72 -10.17 -1.02 1.69
CA LYS A 72 -10.10 0.45 1.59
C LYS A 72 -10.30 1.19 2.91
N HIS A 73 -10.41 0.46 4.02
CA HIS A 73 -11.02 0.97 5.23
C HIS A 73 -10.26 2.13 5.88
N ALA A 74 -8.97 1.97 6.12
CA ALA A 74 -8.11 3.03 6.66
C ALA A 74 -8.01 4.21 5.68
N GLY A 75 -8.01 3.92 4.38
CA GLY A 75 -8.05 4.93 3.31
C GLY A 75 -9.30 5.81 3.37
N ILE A 76 -10.48 5.23 3.57
CA ILE A 76 -11.76 5.95 3.73
C ILE A 76 -11.70 6.88 4.94
N ASN A 77 -11.30 6.36 6.11
CA ASN A 77 -11.23 7.15 7.34
C ASN A 77 -10.27 8.33 7.20
N VAL A 78 -9.11 8.12 6.59
CA VAL A 78 -8.14 9.19 6.30
C VAL A 78 -8.69 10.18 5.27
N LEU A 79 -9.22 9.72 4.13
CA LEU A 79 -9.72 10.58 3.06
C LEU A 79 -10.86 11.48 3.56
N VAL A 80 -11.86 10.91 4.21
CA VAL A 80 -13.04 11.65 4.68
C VAL A 80 -12.68 12.65 5.78
N SER A 81 -11.67 12.33 6.61
CA SER A 81 -11.15 13.26 7.62
C SER A 81 -10.72 14.60 7.04
N GLN A 82 -10.35 14.67 5.76
CA GLN A 82 -10.04 15.94 5.09
C GLN A 82 -11.15 16.98 5.25
N TRP A 83 -12.41 16.55 5.15
CA TRP A 83 -13.57 17.45 5.14
C TRP A 83 -14.20 17.66 6.52
N VAL A 84 -14.07 16.66 7.41
CA VAL A 84 -14.78 16.67 8.69
C VAL A 84 -13.91 17.11 9.88
N MET A 85 -12.59 17.26 9.71
CA MET A 85 -11.67 17.57 10.82
C MET A 85 -11.99 18.87 11.58
N ASN A 86 -12.59 19.86 10.91
CA ASN A 86 -12.98 21.15 11.52
C ASN A 86 -14.48 21.25 11.84
N ILE A 87 -15.25 20.17 11.67
CA ILE A 87 -16.68 20.17 11.94
C ILE A 87 -16.91 19.69 13.37
N SER A 88 -17.54 20.54 14.19
CA SER A 88 -17.78 20.31 15.62
C SER A 88 -18.74 19.16 15.93
N SER A 89 -19.47 18.63 14.93
CA SER A 89 -20.35 17.47 15.09
C SER A 89 -19.57 16.15 14.97
N ASN A 90 -18.92 15.76 16.07
CA ASN A 90 -17.99 14.63 16.16
C ASN A 90 -18.64 13.23 16.22
N GLN A 91 -19.87 13.05 15.72
CA GLN A 91 -20.56 11.74 15.81
C GLN A 91 -20.08 10.70 14.78
N ASN A 92 -19.25 11.09 13.80
CA ASN A 92 -18.82 10.18 12.75
C ASN A 92 -17.46 9.52 13.08
N PRO A 93 -17.27 8.23 12.77
CA PRO A 93 -16.11 7.46 13.22
C PRO A 93 -14.80 7.78 12.47
N PHE A 94 -14.82 8.64 11.44
CA PHE A 94 -13.67 8.88 10.55
C PHE A 94 -12.41 9.38 11.26
N ILE A 95 -12.54 10.46 12.04
CA ILE A 95 -11.39 11.05 12.76
C ILE A 95 -10.91 10.11 13.86
N PRO A 96 -11.77 9.57 14.75
CA PRO A 96 -11.34 8.58 15.74
C PRO A 96 -10.65 7.35 15.13
N ASN A 97 -11.15 6.82 14.00
CA ASN A 97 -10.53 5.69 13.32
C ASN A 97 -9.18 6.06 12.70
N ALA A 98 -9.04 7.25 12.12
CA ALA A 98 -7.76 7.71 11.59
C ALA A 98 -6.74 8.00 12.71
N ASP A 99 -7.18 8.55 13.84
CA ASP A 99 -6.38 8.72 15.06
C ASP A 99 -5.90 7.35 15.58
N ASN A 100 -6.82 6.37 15.68
CA ASN A 100 -6.49 5.02 16.11
C ASN A 100 -5.52 4.33 15.14
N LEU A 101 -5.69 4.53 13.82
CA LEU A 101 -4.77 4.03 12.81
C LEU A 101 -3.36 4.53 13.08
N ILE A 102 -3.13 5.85 13.14
CA ILE A 102 -1.78 6.38 13.35
C ILE A 102 -1.19 5.94 14.69
N CYS A 103 -2.02 5.84 15.74
CA CYS A 103 -1.58 5.32 17.03
C CYS A 103 -1.15 3.85 16.94
N SER A 104 -1.82 3.05 16.12
CA SER A 104 -1.46 1.64 15.94
C SER A 104 -0.19 1.42 15.10
N LEU A 105 0.28 2.45 14.38
CA LEU A 105 1.50 2.38 13.58
C LEU A 105 2.73 2.90 14.33
N LEU A 106 2.56 3.75 15.35
CA LEU A 106 3.69 4.37 16.03
C LEU A 106 4.51 3.36 16.84
N PRO A 107 5.85 3.39 16.72
CA PRO A 107 6.72 2.64 17.61
C PRO A 107 6.44 2.97 19.08
N LYS A 108 6.45 1.94 19.94
CA LYS A 108 6.21 2.03 21.39
C LYS A 108 4.79 2.44 21.81
N SER A 109 3.88 2.68 20.88
CA SER A 109 2.46 2.86 21.22
C SER A 109 1.89 1.60 21.89
N PRO A 110 1.07 1.73 22.94
CA PRO A 110 0.44 0.58 23.61
C PRO A 110 -0.63 -0.08 22.74
N THR A 111 -1.14 0.61 21.71
CA THR A 111 -2.16 0.10 20.78
C THR A 111 -1.58 -0.33 19.43
N LYS A 112 -0.26 -0.54 19.35
CA LYS A 112 0.40 -0.93 18.10
C LYS A 112 -0.21 -2.21 17.51
N SER A 113 -0.50 -2.18 16.20
CA SER A 113 -1.02 -3.32 15.43
C SER A 113 0.03 -3.91 14.46
N VAL A 114 1.19 -3.27 14.38
CA VAL A 114 2.33 -3.67 13.55
C VAL A 114 3.56 -3.96 14.40
N THR A 115 4.48 -4.76 13.88
CA THR A 115 5.83 -4.96 14.43
C THR A 115 6.85 -4.20 13.59
N TYR A 116 8.10 -4.17 14.07
CA TYR A 116 9.21 -3.58 13.33
C TYR A 116 10.39 -4.56 13.33
N SER A 117 11.05 -4.71 12.19
CA SER A 117 12.29 -5.49 12.08
C SER A 117 13.42 -4.83 12.90
N LYS A 118 14.56 -5.51 13.04
CA LYS A 118 15.73 -4.92 13.73
C LYS A 118 16.25 -3.70 12.98
N GLY A 119 16.18 -3.71 11.66
CA GLY A 119 16.50 -2.58 10.79
C GLY A 119 15.44 -1.47 10.76
N GLY A 120 14.31 -1.62 11.45
CA GLY A 120 13.29 -0.57 11.55
C GLY A 120 12.24 -0.56 10.42
N LEU A 121 12.11 -1.65 9.65
CA LEU A 121 11.03 -1.82 8.68
C LEU A 121 9.74 -2.16 9.40
N LEU A 122 8.66 -1.43 9.09
CA LEU A 122 7.31 -1.76 9.51
C LEU A 122 6.93 -3.13 8.96
N PHE A 123 6.43 -4.01 9.81
CA PHE A 123 6.06 -5.36 9.42
C PHE A 123 4.62 -5.69 9.78
N LYS A 124 3.90 -6.23 8.79
CA LYS A 124 2.57 -6.80 8.93
C LYS A 124 2.56 -8.21 8.35
N ARG A 125 1.82 -9.12 8.98
CA ARG A 125 1.76 -10.52 8.54
C ARG A 125 1.09 -10.61 7.17
N GLY A 126 1.77 -11.21 6.20
CA GLY A 126 1.28 -11.41 4.84
C GLY A 126 2.44 -11.62 3.86
N PRO A 127 2.19 -12.08 2.63
CA PRO A 127 3.19 -12.09 1.57
C PRO A 127 3.54 -10.65 1.14
N GLY A 128 4.79 -10.40 0.72
CA GLY A 128 5.20 -9.11 0.18
C GLY A 128 4.97 -7.93 1.12
N ASN A 129 5.64 -7.91 2.27
CA ASN A 129 5.44 -6.91 3.33
C ASN A 129 5.53 -5.46 2.85
N LEU A 130 6.34 -5.17 1.83
CA LEU A 130 6.47 -3.80 1.30
C LEU A 130 5.15 -3.22 0.75
N GLN A 131 4.15 -4.05 0.40
CA GLN A 131 2.81 -3.54 0.04
C GLN A 131 2.16 -2.75 1.19
N HIS A 132 2.32 -3.23 2.43
CA HIS A 132 1.78 -2.57 3.60
C HIS A 132 2.62 -1.34 3.95
N VAL A 133 3.94 -1.45 3.83
CA VAL A 133 4.87 -0.36 4.13
C VAL A 133 4.59 0.84 3.23
N THR A 134 4.43 0.65 1.92
CA THR A 134 4.18 1.74 0.99
C THR A 134 2.78 2.35 1.19
N ALA A 135 1.75 1.52 1.36
CA ALA A 135 0.36 1.94 1.59
C ALA A 135 0.20 2.73 2.90
N LEU A 136 0.76 2.23 4.01
CA LEU A 136 0.64 2.88 5.32
C LEU A 136 1.51 4.13 5.40
N SER A 137 2.70 4.15 4.76
CA SER A 137 3.51 5.37 4.66
C SER A 137 2.78 6.48 3.91
N PHE A 138 2.04 6.14 2.86
CA PHE A 138 1.19 7.10 2.14
C PHE A 138 0.10 7.67 3.06
N LEU A 139 -0.62 6.83 3.81
CA LEU A 139 -1.66 7.29 4.74
C LEU A 139 -1.09 8.14 5.88
N LEU A 140 0.07 7.78 6.44
CA LEU A 140 0.78 8.59 7.45
C LEU A 140 1.06 10.02 6.94
N ILE A 141 1.51 10.14 5.68
CA ILE A 141 1.76 11.44 5.05
C ILE A 141 0.46 12.23 4.86
N VAL A 142 -0.56 11.60 4.27
CA VAL A 142 -1.84 12.27 4.00
C VAL A 142 -2.47 12.76 5.31
N TYR A 143 -2.54 11.91 6.33
CA TYR A 143 -3.15 12.27 7.59
C TYR A 143 -2.30 13.28 8.37
N GLY A 144 -0.97 13.14 8.37
CA GLY A 144 -0.06 14.12 8.95
C GLY A 144 -0.25 15.53 8.37
N ARG A 145 -0.50 15.63 7.05
CA ARG A 145 -0.82 16.91 6.41
C ARG A 145 -2.16 17.49 6.89
N TYR A 146 -3.19 16.66 7.05
CA TYR A 146 -4.47 17.12 7.59
C TYR A 146 -4.34 17.58 9.04
N MET A 147 -3.59 16.83 9.85
CA MET A 147 -3.30 17.23 11.23
C MET A 147 -2.55 18.57 11.29
N HIS A 148 -1.53 18.75 10.44
CA HIS A 148 -0.78 20.01 10.36
C HIS A 148 -1.69 21.18 9.98
N ALA A 149 -2.53 21.03 8.95
CA ALA A 149 -3.44 22.08 8.50
C ALA A 149 -4.45 22.52 9.57
N ASN A 150 -4.76 21.64 10.53
CA ASN A 150 -5.75 21.88 11.58
C ASN A 150 -5.14 21.97 12.99
N ASN A 151 -3.82 22.15 13.11
CA ASN A 151 -3.08 22.21 14.38
C ASN A 151 -3.41 21.05 15.35
N LYS A 152 -3.70 19.86 14.79
CA LYS A 152 -4.11 18.68 15.56
C LYS A 152 -2.90 17.87 16.02
N ILE A 153 -2.97 17.43 17.27
CA ILE A 153 -2.05 16.48 17.90
C ILE A 153 -2.90 15.34 18.48
N VAL A 154 -2.39 14.11 18.44
CA VAL A 154 -3.10 12.93 18.94
C VAL A 154 -2.27 12.25 20.02
N TYR A 155 -2.91 11.85 21.11
CA TYR A 155 -2.26 11.16 22.24
C TYR A 155 -2.57 9.67 22.17
N CYS A 156 -1.54 8.87 21.91
CA CYS A 156 -1.58 7.42 21.76
C CYS A 156 -1.09 6.74 23.03
N GLY A 157 -1.75 7.00 24.16
CA GLY A 157 -1.28 6.58 25.48
C GLY A 157 0.00 7.33 25.89
N ASN A 158 1.12 6.62 26.01
CA ASN A 158 2.42 7.20 26.39
C ASN A 158 3.21 7.80 25.21
N VAL A 159 2.69 7.74 23.99
CA VAL A 159 3.32 8.33 22.80
C VAL A 159 2.42 9.41 22.22
N THR A 160 2.99 10.58 21.93
CA THR A 160 2.28 11.64 21.20
C THR A 160 2.54 11.53 19.70
N ALA A 161 1.48 11.48 18.90
CA ALA A 161 1.53 11.57 17.45
C ALA A 161 1.42 13.04 17.00
N THR A 162 2.52 13.57 16.47
CA THR A 162 2.57 14.90 15.85
C THR A 162 2.65 14.75 14.33
N PRO A 163 2.23 15.76 13.54
CA PRO A 163 2.42 15.74 12.09
C PRO A 163 3.85 15.38 11.68
N SER A 164 4.84 16.01 12.31
CA SER A 164 6.26 15.76 12.07
C SER A 164 6.69 14.32 12.36
N LYS A 165 6.17 13.69 13.43
CA LYS A 165 6.46 12.28 13.74
C LYS A 165 5.88 11.32 12.71
N LEU A 166 4.69 11.60 12.17
CA LEU A 166 4.09 10.78 11.12
C LEU A 166 4.88 10.88 9.81
N ILE A 167 5.25 12.10 9.41
CA ILE A 167 6.10 12.33 8.23
C ILE A 167 7.46 11.68 8.40
N HIS A 168 8.06 11.81 9.60
CA HIS A 168 9.34 11.18 9.89
C HIS A 168 9.26 9.65 9.81
N LEU A 169 8.22 9.03 10.38
CA LEU A 169 8.03 7.58 10.27
C LEU A 169 7.89 7.14 8.82
N ALA A 170 7.07 7.83 8.01
CA ALA A 170 6.98 7.52 6.57
C ALA A 170 8.33 7.67 5.86
N LYS A 171 9.13 8.68 6.23
CA LYS A 171 10.47 8.87 5.69
C LYS A 171 11.41 7.71 6.04
N THR A 172 11.42 7.22 7.27
CA THR A 172 12.30 6.09 7.63
C THR A 172 11.96 4.84 6.81
N GLN A 173 10.69 4.64 6.47
CA GLN A 173 10.28 3.54 5.60
C GLN A 173 10.74 3.72 4.15
N VAL A 174 10.68 4.94 3.60
CA VAL A 174 11.25 5.28 2.29
C VAL A 174 12.75 5.03 2.28
N ASP A 175 13.45 5.56 3.27
CA ASP A 175 14.91 5.42 3.38
C ASP A 175 15.29 3.93 3.48
N TYR A 176 14.54 3.13 4.23
CA TYR A 176 14.72 1.67 4.30
C TYR A 176 14.55 1.01 2.93
N ILE A 177 13.44 1.30 2.22
CA ILE A 177 13.18 0.75 0.87
C ILE A 177 14.30 1.11 -0.11
N LEU A 178 14.88 2.31 0.02
CA LEU A 178 15.90 2.83 -0.88
C LEU A 178 17.35 2.52 -0.45
N GLY A 179 17.55 1.75 0.63
CA GLY A 179 18.85 1.18 0.98
C GLY A 179 19.37 1.48 2.38
N ASN A 180 18.71 2.30 3.19
CA ASN A 180 19.06 2.51 4.60
C ASN A 180 18.52 1.36 5.47
N ASN A 181 19.06 0.17 5.25
CA ASN A 181 18.71 -1.07 5.91
C ASN A 181 19.97 -1.92 6.18
N PRO A 182 19.87 -2.98 7.00
CA PRO A 182 21.04 -3.79 7.38
C PRO A 182 21.81 -4.41 6.20
N LEU A 183 21.18 -4.58 5.03
CA LEU A 183 21.81 -5.13 3.84
C LEU A 183 22.42 -4.06 2.92
N GLY A 184 22.19 -2.77 3.20
CA GLY A 184 22.57 -1.67 2.31
C GLY A 184 21.97 -1.81 0.91
N MET A 185 20.80 -2.46 0.79
CA MET A 185 20.21 -2.87 -0.49
C MET A 185 18.93 -2.09 -0.75
N SER A 186 18.84 -1.42 -1.90
CA SER A 186 17.57 -0.88 -2.38
C SER A 186 16.65 -2.01 -2.78
N TYR A 187 15.42 -2.02 -2.27
CA TYR A 187 14.34 -2.90 -2.72
C TYR A 187 13.58 -2.33 -3.92
N MET A 188 13.97 -1.15 -4.40
CA MET A 188 13.59 -0.62 -5.71
C MET A 188 14.64 -1.00 -6.75
N VAL A 189 14.22 -1.78 -7.74
CA VAL A 189 15.06 -2.30 -8.82
C VAL A 189 15.64 -1.16 -9.65
N GLY A 190 16.95 -1.20 -9.91
CA GLY A 190 17.67 -0.18 -10.67
C GLY A 190 17.97 1.11 -9.90
N TYR A 191 17.66 1.18 -8.59
CA TYR A 191 17.99 2.31 -7.74
C TYR A 191 19.15 1.96 -6.79
N GLY A 192 20.10 2.90 -6.63
CA GLY A 192 21.28 2.72 -5.78
C GLY A 192 22.31 1.74 -6.35
N GLN A 193 23.35 1.43 -5.56
CA GLN A 193 24.46 0.57 -6.00
C GLN A 193 24.19 -0.93 -5.83
N LYS A 194 23.20 -1.29 -5.01
CA LYS A 194 22.86 -2.68 -4.67
C LYS A 194 21.34 -2.83 -4.65
N TYR A 195 20.80 -3.67 -5.53
CA TYR A 195 19.37 -3.95 -5.67
C TYR A 195 19.12 -5.39 -6.13
N PRO A 196 17.91 -5.96 -5.93
CA PRO A 196 17.54 -7.29 -6.41
C PRO A 196 17.71 -7.44 -7.92
N GLN A 197 18.41 -8.49 -8.36
CA GLN A 197 18.67 -8.76 -9.77
C GLN A 197 17.87 -9.96 -10.29
N LYS A 198 17.27 -10.76 -9.40
CA LYS A 198 16.55 -12.00 -9.72
C LYS A 198 15.11 -11.92 -9.23
N ILE A 199 14.37 -10.92 -9.72
CA ILE A 199 12.97 -10.68 -9.32
C ILE A 199 11.99 -11.60 -10.05
N HIS A 200 10.90 -12.00 -9.38
CA HIS A 200 9.84 -12.84 -9.94
C HIS A 200 9.01 -12.07 -10.99
N HIS A 201 9.58 -11.86 -12.18
CA HIS A 201 8.90 -11.13 -13.27
C HIS A 201 9.30 -11.68 -14.64
N ARG A 202 8.35 -12.35 -15.30
CA ARG A 202 8.55 -13.04 -16.59
C ARG A 202 9.08 -12.11 -17.68
N GLY A 203 8.46 -10.94 -17.87
CA GLY A 203 8.89 -10.02 -18.94
C GLY A 203 10.35 -9.56 -18.81
N SER A 204 10.86 -9.44 -17.58
CA SER A 204 12.25 -9.03 -17.36
C SER A 204 13.27 -10.16 -17.52
N THR A 205 12.83 -11.43 -17.47
CA THR A 205 13.73 -12.56 -17.72
C THR A 205 13.94 -12.82 -19.21
N LEU A 206 13.03 -12.38 -20.07
CA LEU A 206 13.09 -12.66 -21.51
C LEU A 206 14.05 -11.71 -22.25
N PRO A 207 14.68 -12.16 -23.35
CA PRO A 207 15.43 -11.27 -24.23
C PRO A 207 14.51 -10.23 -24.87
N SER A 208 15.06 -9.07 -25.24
CA SER A 208 14.33 -8.07 -26.01
C SER A 208 14.06 -8.56 -27.45
N LEU A 209 13.13 -7.92 -28.13
CA LEU A 209 12.85 -8.20 -29.55
C LEU A 209 14.05 -7.91 -30.46
N ASP A 210 14.96 -7.02 -30.06
CA ASP A 210 16.20 -6.75 -30.82
C ASP A 210 17.15 -7.95 -30.83
N VAL A 211 17.18 -8.71 -29.73
CA VAL A 211 18.02 -9.92 -29.57
C VAL A 211 17.29 -11.17 -30.05
N HIS A 212 15.97 -11.23 -29.84
CA HIS A 212 15.13 -12.36 -30.21
C HIS A 212 13.83 -11.87 -30.91
N PRO A 213 13.87 -11.58 -32.22
CA PRO A 213 12.73 -10.98 -32.93
C PRO A 213 11.61 -11.98 -33.26
N LYS A 214 11.85 -13.28 -33.06
CA LYS A 214 10.84 -14.32 -33.30
C LYS A 214 9.87 -14.40 -32.13
N ASN A 215 8.63 -14.78 -32.42
CA ASN A 215 7.65 -15.04 -31.37
C ASN A 215 8.07 -16.24 -30.51
N MET A 216 7.88 -16.11 -29.20
CA MET A 216 8.04 -17.21 -28.24
C MET A 216 6.69 -17.85 -27.97
N GLY A 217 6.64 -19.19 -27.95
CA GLY A 217 5.50 -19.97 -27.48
C GLY A 217 5.34 -19.89 -25.96
N CYS A 218 4.24 -20.45 -25.43
CA CYS A 218 3.86 -20.30 -24.02
C CYS A 218 4.91 -20.76 -22.99
N ARG A 219 5.80 -21.69 -23.37
CA ARG A 219 6.78 -22.34 -22.47
C ARG A 219 8.23 -22.04 -22.85
N ASP A 220 8.47 -21.34 -23.95
CA ASP A 220 9.82 -21.06 -24.45
C ASP A 220 10.60 -20.13 -23.51
N GLY A 221 9.88 -19.38 -22.66
CA GLY A 221 10.45 -18.53 -21.62
C GLY A 221 10.91 -19.26 -20.34
N ASP A 222 10.59 -20.56 -20.19
CA ASP A 222 10.85 -21.28 -18.93
C ASP A 222 12.34 -21.38 -18.63
N GLU A 223 13.20 -21.57 -19.64
CA GLU A 223 14.66 -21.62 -19.46
C GLU A 223 15.22 -20.30 -18.94
N HIS A 224 14.70 -19.17 -19.45
CA HIS A 224 15.09 -17.84 -19.02
C HIS A 224 14.66 -17.57 -17.57
N PHE A 225 13.45 -18.00 -17.23
CA PHE A 225 12.91 -17.85 -15.88
C PHE A 225 13.67 -18.71 -14.86
N GLN A 226 14.00 -19.96 -15.20
CA GLN A 226 14.67 -20.93 -14.32
C GLN A 226 16.18 -20.72 -14.20
N SER A 227 16.77 -19.89 -15.06
CA SER A 227 18.20 -19.54 -15.01
C SER A 227 18.64 -19.10 -13.61
N SER A 228 19.91 -19.26 -13.25
CA SER A 228 20.49 -18.70 -12.03
C SER A 228 21.08 -17.30 -12.22
N LYS A 229 21.14 -16.82 -13.48
CA LYS A 229 21.65 -15.49 -13.84
C LYS A 229 20.66 -14.39 -13.47
N PRO A 230 21.11 -13.12 -13.31
CA PRO A 230 20.24 -11.95 -13.26
C PRO A 230 19.15 -11.93 -14.34
N ASN A 231 18.04 -11.24 -14.09
CA ASN A 231 17.06 -10.92 -15.12
C ASN A 231 17.76 -10.16 -16.26
N ILE A 232 17.44 -10.51 -17.51
CA ILE A 232 18.10 -9.93 -18.70
C ILE A 232 17.81 -8.42 -18.77
N ASN A 233 16.58 -8.02 -18.48
CA ASN A 233 16.18 -6.62 -18.45
C ASN A 233 16.05 -6.12 -17.01
N VAL A 234 16.61 -4.94 -16.73
CA VAL A 234 16.38 -4.25 -15.45
C VAL A 234 14.97 -3.67 -15.45
N LEU A 235 14.12 -4.15 -14.55
CA LEU A 235 12.76 -3.60 -14.37
C LEU A 235 12.79 -2.34 -13.50
N THR A 236 13.38 -1.27 -14.03
CA THR A 236 13.67 -0.04 -13.29
C THR A 236 12.43 0.53 -12.59
N GLY A 237 12.57 0.82 -11.30
CA GLY A 237 11.53 1.42 -10.47
C GLY A 237 10.57 0.41 -9.84
N ALA A 238 10.60 -0.87 -10.23
CA ALA A 238 9.79 -1.90 -9.58
C ALA A 238 10.23 -2.11 -8.12
N ILE A 239 9.28 -2.14 -7.20
CA ILE A 239 9.53 -2.44 -5.79
C ILE A 239 9.09 -3.88 -5.54
N VAL A 240 10.01 -4.69 -5.05
CA VAL A 240 9.75 -6.11 -4.74
C VAL A 240 8.99 -6.27 -3.42
N GLY A 241 8.56 -7.49 -3.09
CA GLY A 241 7.91 -7.80 -1.81
C GLY A 241 8.74 -7.46 -0.56
N GLY A 242 10.07 -7.48 -0.67
CA GLY A 242 11.01 -7.02 0.35
C GLY A 242 11.52 -8.11 1.30
N PRO A 243 12.25 -7.74 2.37
CA PRO A 243 12.91 -8.70 3.24
C PRO A 243 11.94 -9.43 4.17
N ALA A 244 12.41 -10.53 4.76
CA ALA A 244 11.78 -11.18 5.89
C ALA A 244 11.85 -10.30 7.16
N TYR A 245 11.14 -10.72 8.21
CA TYR A 245 11.04 -10.00 9.48
C TYR A 245 12.40 -9.75 10.16
N ASP A 246 13.38 -10.62 9.94
CA ASP A 246 14.74 -10.52 10.45
C ASP A 246 15.69 -9.70 9.55
N ASP A 247 15.13 -8.92 8.62
CA ASP A 247 15.84 -8.12 7.62
C ASP A 247 16.60 -8.95 6.56
N SER A 248 16.44 -10.28 6.54
CA SER A 248 17.07 -11.13 5.52
C SER A 248 16.34 -11.05 4.17
N PHE A 249 17.09 -11.04 3.08
CA PHE A 249 16.57 -11.03 1.72
C PHE A 249 17.32 -12.02 0.84
N LEU A 250 16.58 -12.96 0.23
CA LEU A 250 17.09 -13.91 -0.74
C LEU A 250 16.72 -13.46 -2.15
N ASP A 251 17.70 -12.95 -2.89
CA ASP A 251 17.52 -12.53 -4.29
C ASP A 251 17.35 -13.75 -5.21
N SER A 252 16.10 -14.21 -5.32
CA SER A 252 15.70 -15.39 -6.06
C SER A 252 14.31 -15.24 -6.66
N ARG A 253 14.18 -15.56 -7.95
CA ARG A 253 12.89 -15.55 -8.68
C ARG A 253 11.90 -16.56 -8.11
N LEU A 254 12.39 -17.59 -7.44
CA LEU A 254 11.55 -18.63 -6.84
C LEU A 254 11.03 -18.21 -5.45
N ASN A 255 11.62 -17.19 -4.82
CA ASN A 255 11.12 -16.64 -3.57
C ASN A 255 10.07 -15.53 -3.83
N ILE A 256 8.90 -15.95 -4.30
CA ILE A 256 7.79 -15.07 -4.74
C ILE A 256 7.51 -13.98 -3.69
N SER A 257 7.34 -14.36 -2.42
CA SER A 257 6.99 -13.43 -1.33
C SER A 257 7.96 -12.27 -1.16
N GLN A 258 9.26 -12.44 -1.47
CA GLN A 258 10.26 -11.39 -1.35
C GLN A 258 10.55 -10.71 -2.68
N SER A 259 10.50 -11.44 -3.79
CA SER A 259 11.04 -11.00 -5.07
C SER A 259 9.99 -10.61 -6.11
N GLU A 260 8.70 -10.84 -5.85
CA GLU A 260 7.61 -10.41 -6.73
C GLU A 260 7.34 -8.90 -6.59
N PRO A 261 7.47 -8.12 -7.67
CA PRO A 261 6.92 -6.78 -7.72
C PRO A 261 5.45 -6.82 -8.11
N THR A 262 4.65 -5.92 -7.55
CA THR A 262 3.25 -5.76 -7.94
C THR A 262 2.89 -4.29 -8.11
N THR A 263 1.90 -4.01 -8.95
CA THR A 263 1.46 -2.63 -9.23
C THR A 263 0.98 -1.92 -7.97
N TYR A 264 0.31 -2.63 -7.06
CA TYR A 264 -0.21 -2.06 -5.82
C TYR A 264 0.87 -1.78 -4.75
N ILE A 265 2.07 -2.37 -4.83
CA ILE A 265 3.21 -1.94 -4.01
C ILE A 265 3.68 -0.55 -4.46
N ASN A 266 3.84 -0.35 -5.77
CA ASN A 266 4.31 0.89 -6.37
C ASN A 266 3.29 2.04 -6.30
N ALA A 267 1.99 1.75 -6.46
CA ALA A 267 0.93 2.75 -6.54
C ALA A 267 0.93 3.81 -5.40
N PRO A 268 0.91 3.44 -4.10
CA PRO A 268 1.00 4.42 -3.03
C PRO A 268 2.39 5.05 -2.92
N PHE A 269 3.45 4.31 -3.26
CA PHE A 269 4.84 4.79 -3.14
C PHE A 269 5.14 5.97 -4.05
N VAL A 270 4.54 6.02 -5.25
CA VAL A 270 4.66 7.19 -6.15
C VAL A 270 4.17 8.46 -5.43
N GLY A 271 3.05 8.38 -4.71
CA GLY A 271 2.54 9.51 -3.92
C GLY A 271 3.46 9.90 -2.77
N VAL A 272 4.08 8.92 -2.11
CA VAL A 272 5.08 9.13 -1.05
C VAL A 272 6.32 9.85 -1.59
N LEU A 273 6.89 9.37 -2.69
CA LEU A 273 8.06 10.00 -3.33
C LEU A 273 7.74 11.40 -3.84
N ALA A 274 6.56 11.61 -4.43
CA ALA A 274 6.13 12.93 -4.90
C ALA A 274 6.05 13.94 -3.75
N TYR A 275 5.57 13.52 -2.57
CA TYR A 275 5.59 14.36 -1.37
C TYR A 275 7.02 14.74 -0.97
N PHE A 276 7.91 13.76 -0.80
CA PHE A 276 9.28 14.05 -0.37
C PHE A 276 10.08 14.84 -1.41
N LYS A 277 9.85 14.64 -2.70
CA LYS A 277 10.48 15.44 -3.76
C LYS A 277 10.10 16.91 -3.71
N LYS A 278 8.90 17.25 -3.23
CA LYS A 278 8.39 18.62 -3.13
C LYS A 278 8.78 19.30 -1.82
N HIS A 279 8.94 18.53 -0.75
CA HIS A 279 9.06 19.04 0.62
C HIS A 279 10.44 18.77 1.27
N MET A 280 11.41 18.25 0.50
CA MET A 280 12.82 18.09 0.86
C MET A 280 13.70 18.62 -0.26
#